data_AF-A0A7J6WJB7-F1
#
_entry.id   AF-A0A7J6WJB7-F1
#
_cell.length_a   1.000
_cell.length_b   1.000
_cell.length_c   1.000
_cell.angle_alpha   90.00
_cell.angle_beta   90.00
_cell.angle_gamma   90.00
#
_symmetry.space_group_name_H-M   'P 1'
#
loop_
_entity.id
_entity.type
_entity.pdbx_description
1 polymer ?
#
loop_
_entity_poly.entity_id
_entity_poly.type
_entity_poly.pdbx_seq_one_letter_code
_entity_poly.pdbx_strand_id
1 'polypeptide(L)'
;RHRWVEYGDKTRYNASQVPPEWHGWLHYITDHTGDELLMLKPQRYGADHKQNFSGEGDEYIYHSKGHALNPGQKDWTRYQKWKPIQS
;
A
#
# COMPACT_ATOMS: atom_id res chain seq x y z
N ARG A 1 -10.37 -17.44 -22.33
CA ARG A 1 -9.59 -16.37 -21.64
C ARG A 1 -9.72 -15.11 -22.47
N HIS A 2 -10.56 -14.14 -22.07
CA HIS A 2 -10.90 -12.98 -22.93
C HIS A 2 -10.62 -11.60 -22.29
N ARG A 3 -10.10 -11.57 -21.05
CA ARG A 3 -9.59 -10.36 -20.39
C ARG A 3 -8.14 -10.60 -19.96
N TRP A 4 -7.27 -9.67 -20.30
CA TRP A 4 -5.85 -9.63 -19.92
C TRP A 4 -5.36 -8.18 -19.96
N VAL A 5 -4.17 -7.94 -19.41
CA VAL A 5 -3.51 -6.63 -19.43
C VAL A 5 -2.06 -6.80 -19.89
N GLU A 6 -1.59 -5.88 -20.73
CA GLU A 6 -0.16 -5.70 -21.02
C GLU A 6 0.36 -4.59 -20.10
N TYR A 7 1.38 -4.89 -19.30
CA TYR A 7 1.96 -3.90 -18.38
C TYR A 7 2.77 -2.85 -19.16
N GLY A 8 2.72 -1.61 -18.70
CA GLY A 8 3.48 -0.51 -19.29
C GLY A 8 5.00 -0.66 -19.13
N ASP A 9 5.45 -1.22 -18.01
CA ASP A 9 6.85 -1.63 -17.81
C ASP A 9 7.05 -3.05 -18.31
N LYS A 10 7.90 -3.20 -19.33
CA LYS A 10 8.19 -4.50 -19.96
C LYS A 10 9.32 -5.27 -19.26
N THR A 11 10.05 -4.63 -18.36
CA THR A 11 11.27 -5.18 -17.74
C THR A 11 10.99 -5.70 -16.33
N ARG A 12 10.28 -4.95 -15.49
CA ARG A 12 9.96 -5.32 -14.11
C ARG A 12 8.46 -5.31 -13.87
N TYR A 13 7.72 -6.08 -14.66
CA TYR A 13 6.29 -6.22 -14.48
C TYR A 13 5.94 -7.08 -13.25
N ASN A 14 4.88 -6.70 -12.54
CA ASN A 14 4.39 -7.41 -11.37
C ASN A 14 2.86 -7.40 -11.36
N ALA A 15 2.23 -8.50 -10.92
CA ALA A 15 0.77 -8.63 -10.85
C ALA A 15 0.08 -7.53 -10.03
N SER A 16 0.75 -7.02 -9.00
CA SER A 16 0.24 -5.94 -8.14
C SER A 16 0.31 -4.54 -8.77
N GLN A 17 0.77 -4.40 -10.02
CA GLN A 17 0.78 -3.12 -10.73
C GLN A 17 -0.59 -2.71 -11.27
N VAL A 18 -1.55 -3.64 -11.36
CA VAL A 18 -2.90 -3.34 -11.81
C VAL A 18 -3.63 -2.54 -10.72
N PRO A 19 -4.14 -1.33 -11.02
CA PRO A 19 -4.78 -0.51 -10.02
C PRO A 19 -6.18 -1.06 -9.65
N PRO A 20 -6.75 -0.65 -8.49
CA PRO A 20 -7.98 -1.23 -7.96
C PRO A 20 -9.17 -1.18 -8.93
N GLU A 21 -9.30 -0.10 -9.69
CA GLU A 21 -10.35 0.11 -10.68
C GLU A 21 -10.31 -0.90 -11.83
N TRP A 22 -9.12 -1.36 -12.24
CA TRP A 22 -8.98 -2.36 -13.30
C TRP A 22 -8.92 -3.79 -12.76
N HIS A 23 -8.52 -3.97 -11.49
CA HIS A 23 -8.39 -5.28 -10.87
C HIS A 23 -9.72 -6.05 -10.85
N GLY A 24 -10.83 -5.40 -10.50
CA GLY A 24 -12.15 -6.05 -10.49
C GLY A 24 -12.58 -6.56 -11.86
N TRP A 25 -12.41 -5.72 -12.90
CA TRP A 25 -12.72 -6.06 -14.29
C TRP A 25 -11.87 -7.22 -14.80
N LEU A 26 -10.55 -7.16 -14.55
CA LEU A 26 -9.58 -8.17 -14.98
C LEU A 26 -9.87 -9.55 -14.36
N HIS A 27 -10.32 -9.56 -13.11
CA HIS A 27 -10.62 -10.77 -12.35
C HIS A 27 -12.08 -11.26 -12.47
N TYR A 28 -12.87 -10.72 -13.39
CA TYR A 28 -14.29 -11.08 -13.58
C TYR A 28 -15.16 -10.91 -12.33
N ILE A 29 -14.78 -9.99 -11.44
CA ILE A 29 -15.58 -9.64 -10.25
C ILE A 29 -16.69 -8.66 -10.64
N THR A 30 -16.41 -7.79 -11.60
CA THR A 30 -17.35 -6.82 -12.15
C THR A 30 -17.17 -6.68 -13.65
N ASP A 31 -18.22 -6.23 -14.33
CA ASP A 31 -18.18 -5.88 -15.76
C ASP A 31 -17.93 -4.39 -15.99
N HIS A 32 -17.92 -3.57 -14.94
CA HIS A 32 -17.52 -2.17 -15.03
C HIS A 32 -16.03 -2.06 -15.37
N THR A 33 -15.72 -1.19 -16.32
CA THR A 33 -14.35 -0.88 -16.74
C THR A 33 -13.65 0.02 -15.71
N GLY A 34 -12.31 0.08 -15.78
CA GLY A 34 -11.55 0.91 -14.85
C GLY A 34 -11.88 2.40 -14.96
N ASP A 35 -12.19 2.90 -16.16
CA ASP A 35 -12.54 4.32 -16.37
C ASP A 35 -13.86 4.69 -15.68
N GLU A 36 -14.85 3.80 -15.71
CA GLU A 36 -16.14 3.99 -15.03
C GLU A 36 -15.94 4.03 -13.50
N LEU A 37 -15.10 3.14 -12.96
CA LEU A 37 -14.81 3.10 -11.52
C LEU A 37 -13.88 4.23 -11.07
N LEU A 38 -13.02 4.74 -11.95
CA LEU A 38 -12.14 5.86 -11.65
C LEU A 38 -12.94 7.14 -11.36
N MET A 39 -14.08 7.34 -12.02
CA MET A 39 -15.01 8.45 -11.73
C MET A 39 -15.58 8.38 -10.30
N LEU A 40 -15.61 7.19 -9.71
CA LEU A 40 -16.09 6.95 -8.34
C LEU A 40 -14.97 7.04 -7.30
N LYS A 41 -13.71 7.25 -7.72
CA LYS A 41 -12.55 7.33 -6.79
C LYS A 41 -12.76 8.48 -5.80
N PRO A 42 -12.73 8.21 -4.48
CA PRO A 42 -12.97 9.23 -3.46
C PRO A 42 -11.86 10.28 -3.45
N GLN A 43 -12.21 11.53 -3.71
CA GLN A 43 -11.23 12.62 -3.87
C GLN A 43 -10.58 13.07 -2.55
N ARG A 44 -11.29 12.95 -1.42
CA ARG A 44 -10.82 13.50 -0.13
C ARG A 44 -9.71 12.67 0.51
N TYR A 45 -9.74 11.35 0.33
CA TYR A 45 -8.87 10.42 1.05
C TYR A 45 -8.34 9.29 0.16
N GLY A 46 -8.66 9.30 -1.14
CA GLY A 46 -8.16 8.32 -2.08
C GLY A 46 -6.65 8.46 -2.22
N ALA A 47 -5.91 7.44 -1.77
CA ALA A 47 -4.49 7.34 -2.03
C ALA A 47 -4.25 6.85 -3.46
N ASP A 48 -3.12 7.25 -4.03
CA ASP A 48 -2.69 6.70 -5.31
C ASP A 48 -2.22 5.26 -5.16
N HIS A 49 -2.48 4.49 -6.20
CA HIS A 49 -2.09 3.09 -6.26
C HIS A 49 -0.57 2.97 -6.18
N LYS A 50 -0.10 2.08 -5.31
CA LYS A 50 1.30 1.69 -5.19
C LYS A 50 1.38 0.17 -5.31
N GLN A 51 2.23 -0.31 -6.19
CA GLN A 51 2.52 -1.73 -6.30
C GLN A 51 3.10 -2.29 -4.99
N ASN A 52 3.13 -3.61 -4.87
CA ASN A 52 3.74 -4.25 -3.72
C ASN A 52 5.27 -4.19 -3.81
N PHE A 53 5.90 -3.45 -2.89
CA PHE A 53 7.36 -3.31 -2.76
C PHE A 53 7.99 -4.30 -1.77
N SER A 54 7.26 -5.35 -1.37
CA SER A 54 7.81 -6.41 -0.52
C SER A 54 9.11 -6.97 -1.11
N GLY A 55 10.20 -6.86 -0.35
CA GLY A 55 11.53 -7.31 -0.76
C GLY A 55 12.41 -6.25 -1.45
N GLU A 56 11.93 -5.02 -1.68
CA GLU A 56 12.71 -3.96 -2.35
C GLU A 56 13.46 -3.02 -1.36
N GLY A 57 13.64 -3.45 -0.11
CA GLY A 57 14.39 -2.72 0.93
C GLY A 57 13.48 -2.14 2.04
N ASP A 58 14.04 -2.00 3.24
CA ASP A 58 13.30 -1.62 4.45
C ASP A 58 12.65 -0.23 4.37
N GLU A 59 13.18 0.67 3.53
CA GLU A 59 12.61 2.01 3.31
C GLU A 59 11.24 1.98 2.60
N TYR A 60 11.00 0.96 1.78
CA TYR A 60 9.76 0.81 1.01
C TYR A 60 8.75 -0.15 1.66
N ILE A 61 9.23 -1.00 2.56
CA ILE A 61 8.42 -2.03 3.20
C ILE A 61 7.75 -1.46 4.45
N TYR A 62 6.49 -1.86 4.66
CA TYR A 62 5.79 -1.48 5.87
C TYR A 62 6.32 -2.24 7.10
N HIS A 63 6.72 -1.48 8.12
CA HIS A 63 7.05 -2.01 9.44
C HIS A 63 6.01 -1.60 10.48
N SER A 64 5.59 -2.55 11.31
CA SER A 64 4.65 -2.28 12.41
C SER A 64 5.25 -1.30 13.42
N LYS A 65 4.39 -0.62 14.20
CA LYS A 65 4.83 0.44 15.13
C LYS A 65 5.82 -0.04 16.21
N GLY A 66 5.91 -1.33 16.51
CA GLY A 66 6.87 -1.86 17.49
C GLY A 66 8.15 -2.43 16.87
N HIS A 67 8.21 -2.53 15.55
CA HIS A 67 9.33 -3.15 14.84
C HIS A 67 10.61 -2.29 14.96
N ALA A 68 11.76 -2.92 15.16
CA ALA A 68 13.04 -2.22 15.39
C ALA A 68 13.49 -1.37 14.18
N LEU A 69 13.12 -1.76 12.96
CA LEU A 69 13.40 -1.01 11.73
C LEU A 69 12.39 0.12 11.46
N ASN A 70 11.33 0.26 12.27
CA ASN A 70 10.41 1.38 12.13
C ASN A 70 11.06 2.63 12.77
N PRO A 71 11.30 3.73 12.02
CA PRO A 71 11.93 4.93 12.55
C PRO A 71 11.13 5.59 13.68
N GLY A 72 9.82 5.35 13.74
CA GLY A 72 8.91 5.79 14.80
C GLY A 72 8.58 4.69 15.80
N GLN A 73 9.55 3.85 16.19
CA GLN A 73 9.32 2.73 17.10
C GLN A 73 8.59 3.21 18.37
N LYS A 74 7.38 2.71 18.55
CA LYS A 74 6.46 3.08 19.60
C LYS A 74 6.76 2.28 20.87
N ASP A 75 6.94 3.01 21.97
CA ASP A 75 6.87 2.44 23.31
C ASP A 75 5.39 2.22 23.71
N TRP A 76 5.09 1.02 24.19
CA TRP A 76 3.76 0.62 24.64
C TRP A 76 3.58 0.73 26.16
N THR A 77 4.59 1.24 26.88
CA THR A 77 4.52 1.50 28.30
C THR A 77 3.31 2.41 28.60
N ARG A 78 2.37 1.90 29.40
CA ARG A 78 1.09 2.57 29.71
C ARG A 78 1.16 3.57 30.87
N TYR A 79 2.34 3.69 31.47
CA TYR A 79 2.61 4.57 32.60
C TYR A 79 3.84 5.40 32.31
N GLN A 80 3.96 6.54 32.97
CA GLN A 80 5.17 7.35 32.90
C GLN A 80 6.08 6.96 34.07
N LYS A 81 7.30 6.53 33.76
CA LYS A 81 8.33 6.30 34.78
C LYS A 81 8.70 7.64 35.41
N TRP A 82 8.79 7.68 36.73
CA TRP A 82 9.35 8.83 37.43
C TRP A 82 10.80 9.05 36.97
N LYS A 83 11.14 10.29 36.60
CA LYS A 83 12.49 10.70 36.23
C LYS A 83 13.03 11.64 37.32
N PRO A 84 14.08 11.24 38.07
CA PRO A 84 14.67 12.12 39.08
C PRO A 84 15.25 13.39 38.44
N ILE A 85 15.20 14.49 39.18
CA ILE A 85 15.92 15.71 38.83
C ILE A 85 17.39 15.48 39.20
N GLN A 86 18.30 15.49 38.22
CA GLN A 86 19.74 15.52 38.51
C GLN A 86 20.12 16.94 38.95
N SER A 87 20.69 17.06 40.14
CA SER A 87 21.31 18.28 40.68
C SER A 87 22.69 18.53 40.06
#